data_AF-A0AAX0SAP7-F1
#
_entry.id   AF-A0AAX0SAP7-F1
#
_cell.length_a   1.000
_cell.length_b   1.000
_cell.length_c   1.000
_cell.angle_alpha   90.00
_cell.angle_beta   90.00
_cell.angle_gamma   90.00
#
_symmetry.space_group_name_H-M   'P 1'
#
loop_
_entity.id
_entity.type
_entity.pdbx_description
1 polymer ?
#
loop_
_entity_poly.entity_id
_entity_poly.type
_entity_poly.pdbx_seq_one_letter_code
_entity_poly.pdbx_strand_id
1 'polypeptide(L)'
;MIYEETYRYLIRHVSSKEFDTCLYSLLHMDWDGVIQSPLYKMAKGIGTTEKYLKKIIKKFSSPQVGCGRKIFLPIQQEITKYKFNLGPTGSLRFNSKKDRYCKKYRFFYSNAFRSLSLPSKRLLLIAAFNMSVNKSEEVSLHFDEIVHSECSLFKRQDVLDAMETVNQKLGDMVTFTIASSVFTRKEIILASFKEGMLKDYLENRTERMLVRKTIYEAGFLEYIEDKVCMELERVGKYIYRSFLKAAHGPIKDDLLKLARFVYSTSLKKFGKVLSSKKHLLADPKQASAYFSTIVYNEALEQLATYAHQAACIKNLMEREHLHRGISEESLARNVDYIVVNEHIEMIRVKHDKAFKIHRTLSIWCEDWVISRVNSVIVGTEDTDQKSIRGKKRILKKDQSISDYLNSLKKHTYEQLEKHITMYQNVNNNESVLDVLKQKKEAIRSYFAIQKDHMKN
;
A
#
# COMPACT_ATOMS: atom_id res chain seq x y z
N MET A 1 -6.44 7.81 6.30
CA MET A 1 -7.91 7.95 6.39
C MET A 1 -8.35 7.27 7.67
N ILE A 2 -9.50 7.67 8.23
CA ILE A 2 -10.15 6.97 9.34
C ILE A 2 -11.32 6.20 8.72
N TYR A 3 -11.15 4.90 8.50
CA TYR A 3 -12.17 4.08 7.86
C TYR A 3 -13.34 3.80 8.80
N GLU A 4 -14.48 3.42 8.25
CA GLU A 4 -15.70 3.14 9.00
C GLU A 4 -15.50 2.11 10.14
N GLU A 5 -14.73 1.04 9.91
CA GLU A 5 -14.38 0.07 10.96
C GLU A 5 -13.63 0.74 12.12
N THR A 6 -12.63 1.56 11.81
CA THR A 6 -11.87 2.30 12.82
C THR A 6 -12.75 3.32 13.53
N TYR A 7 -13.60 4.04 12.79
CA TYR A 7 -14.59 4.96 13.34
C TYR A 7 -15.50 4.27 14.35
N ARG A 8 -16.15 3.16 13.98
CA ARG A 8 -17.04 2.40 14.87
C ARG A 8 -16.30 1.92 16.14
N TYR A 9 -15.05 1.48 15.98
CA TYR A 9 -14.22 1.08 17.11
C TYR A 9 -13.93 2.25 18.08
N LEU A 10 -13.55 3.42 17.55
CA LEU A 10 -13.27 4.62 18.35
C LEU A 10 -14.49 5.17 19.09
N ILE A 11 -15.67 5.01 18.50
CA ILE A 11 -16.92 5.45 19.11
C ILE A 11 -17.31 4.55 20.29
N ARG A 12 -16.97 3.26 20.26
CA ARG A 12 -17.47 2.26 21.23
C ARG A 12 -16.48 1.81 22.30
N HIS A 13 -15.24 1.53 21.92
CA HIS A 13 -14.40 0.60 22.68
C HIS A 13 -13.14 1.23 23.30
N VAL A 14 -12.93 2.53 23.11
CA VAL A 14 -11.72 3.21 23.57
C VAL A 14 -12.02 4.25 24.65
N SER A 15 -11.07 4.40 25.57
CA SER A 15 -10.92 5.54 26.47
C SER A 15 -10.33 6.77 25.74
N SER A 16 -10.30 7.93 26.41
CA SER A 16 -9.83 9.20 25.81
C SER A 16 -8.40 9.12 25.25
N LYS A 17 -7.45 8.48 25.95
CA LYS A 17 -6.06 8.37 25.49
C LYS A 17 -5.86 7.25 24.46
N GLU A 18 -6.63 6.19 24.53
CA GLU A 18 -6.68 5.14 23.50
C GLU A 18 -7.20 5.70 22.17
N PHE A 19 -8.18 6.60 22.23
CA PHE A 19 -8.70 7.33 21.07
C PHE A 19 -7.59 8.11 20.37
N ASP A 20 -6.87 8.95 21.12
CA ASP A 20 -5.74 9.74 20.60
C ASP A 20 -4.62 8.84 20.04
N THR A 21 -4.36 7.70 20.71
CA THR A 21 -3.37 6.70 20.28
C THR A 21 -3.70 6.15 18.89
N CYS A 22 -4.95 5.79 18.65
CA CYS A 22 -5.39 5.30 17.35
C CYS A 22 -5.30 6.38 16.26
N LEU A 23 -5.77 7.60 16.53
CA LEU A 23 -5.70 8.70 15.57
C LEU A 23 -4.26 9.05 15.19
N TYR A 24 -3.37 9.10 16.18
CA TYR A 24 -1.94 9.31 15.96
C TYR A 24 -1.34 8.17 15.13
N SER A 25 -1.66 6.92 15.44
CA SER A 25 -1.20 5.74 14.69
C SER A 25 -1.59 5.79 13.20
N LEU A 26 -2.83 6.19 12.88
CA LEU A 26 -3.31 6.38 11.51
C LEU A 26 -2.58 7.49 10.74
N LEU A 27 -1.96 8.45 11.45
CA LEU A 27 -1.15 9.49 10.85
C LEU A 27 0.26 9.01 10.50
N HIS A 28 0.76 8.02 11.23
CA HIS A 28 2.16 7.59 11.21
C HIS A 28 2.37 6.14 10.76
N MET A 29 1.40 5.57 10.05
CA MET A 29 1.51 4.24 9.43
C MET A 29 2.06 4.31 8.01
N ASP A 30 2.82 3.31 7.59
CA ASP A 30 3.24 3.14 6.20
C ASP A 30 2.16 2.43 5.35
N TRP A 31 2.47 2.12 4.09
CA TRP A 31 1.54 1.41 3.21
C TRP A 31 1.14 0.01 3.67
N ASP A 32 1.96 -0.67 4.49
CA ASP A 32 1.68 -2.00 5.04
C ASP A 32 0.84 -1.92 6.33
N GLY A 33 0.57 -0.70 6.81
CA GLY A 33 -0.11 -0.43 8.07
C GLY A 33 0.81 -0.45 9.28
N VAL A 34 2.13 -0.51 9.10
CA VAL A 34 3.11 -0.53 10.19
C VAL A 34 3.34 0.88 10.70
N ILE A 35 3.19 1.06 12.01
CA ILE A 35 3.42 2.34 12.69
C ILE A 35 4.94 2.59 12.74
N GLN A 36 5.40 3.66 12.09
CA GLN A 36 6.83 3.98 12.00
C GLN A 36 7.28 4.99 13.06
N SER A 37 6.36 5.64 13.78
CA SER A 37 6.72 6.57 14.84
C SER A 37 7.31 5.82 16.04
N PRO A 38 8.48 6.22 16.56
CA PRO A 38 9.00 5.66 17.80
C PRO A 38 8.12 6.06 18.99
N LEU A 39 8.17 5.25 20.06
CA LEU A 39 7.30 5.39 21.23
C LEU A 39 7.39 6.77 21.89
N TYR A 40 8.60 7.32 22.06
CA TYR A 40 8.78 8.64 22.67
C TYR A 40 8.10 9.76 21.88
N LYS A 41 8.20 9.74 20.53
CA LYS A 41 7.51 10.71 19.66
C LYS A 41 6.00 10.55 19.75
N MET A 42 5.54 9.30 19.75
CA MET A 42 4.12 8.98 19.85
C MET A 42 3.54 9.44 21.20
N ALA A 43 4.23 9.18 22.30
CA ALA A 43 3.82 9.62 23.64
C ALA A 43 3.71 11.16 23.71
N LYS A 44 4.73 11.87 23.19
CA LYS A 44 4.71 13.34 23.10
C LYS A 44 3.55 13.85 22.23
N GLY A 45 3.31 13.25 21.08
CA GLY A 45 2.23 13.63 20.16
C GLY A 45 0.82 13.42 20.74
N ILE A 46 0.63 12.35 21.51
CA ILE A 46 -0.63 12.05 22.22
C ILE A 46 -0.80 12.92 23.49
N GLY A 47 0.30 13.49 24.01
CA GLY A 47 0.32 14.16 25.30
C GLY A 47 0.16 13.15 26.44
N THR A 48 1.03 12.15 26.49
CA THR A 48 1.12 11.15 27.56
C THR A 48 2.57 10.73 27.81
N THR A 49 2.80 9.84 28.78
CA THR A 49 4.13 9.29 29.08
C THR A 49 4.37 7.99 28.31
N GLU A 50 5.63 7.66 28.00
CA GLU A 50 5.98 6.39 27.38
C GLU A 50 5.51 5.18 28.21
N LYS A 51 5.59 5.28 29.54
CA LYS A 51 5.12 4.23 30.46
C LYS A 51 3.63 3.95 30.26
N TYR A 52 2.81 4.99 30.12
CA TYR A 52 1.38 4.82 29.90
C TYR A 52 1.08 4.35 28.47
N LEU A 53 1.77 4.87 27.47
CA LEU A 53 1.64 4.41 26.08
C LEU A 53 1.98 2.92 25.95
N LYS A 54 3.03 2.42 26.62
CA LYS A 54 3.36 0.99 26.64
C LYS A 54 2.22 0.13 27.21
N LYS A 55 1.48 0.62 28.21
CA LYS A 55 0.28 -0.07 28.73
C LYS A 55 -0.83 -0.12 27.69
N ILE A 56 -1.09 0.99 26.99
CA ILE A 56 -2.08 1.04 25.91
C ILE A 56 -1.71 0.05 24.80
N ILE A 57 -0.45 0.05 24.36
CA ILE A 57 0.05 -0.86 23.33
C ILE A 57 -0.10 -2.32 23.77
N LYS A 58 0.31 -2.66 25.00
CA LYS A 58 0.14 -4.00 25.56
C LYS A 58 -1.32 -4.43 25.53
N LYS A 59 -2.24 -3.54 25.92
CA LYS A 59 -3.68 -3.78 25.82
C LYS A 59 -4.08 -4.02 24.36
N PHE A 60 -3.79 -3.09 23.44
CA PHE A 60 -4.12 -3.20 22.02
C PHE A 60 -3.51 -4.42 21.30
N SER A 61 -2.42 -4.99 21.81
CA SER A 61 -1.82 -6.24 21.31
C SER A 61 -2.44 -7.51 21.87
N SER A 62 -3.32 -7.41 22.86
CA SER A 62 -4.16 -8.50 23.36
C SER A 62 -5.56 -8.45 22.73
N PRO A 63 -6.23 -9.59 22.54
CA PRO A 63 -7.63 -9.62 22.10
C PRO A 63 -8.50 -8.75 23.02
N GLN A 64 -9.18 -7.76 22.45
CA GLN A 64 -10.00 -6.83 23.23
C GLN A 64 -11.38 -7.44 23.54
N VAL A 65 -11.83 -7.28 24.79
CA VAL A 65 -13.20 -7.62 25.20
C VAL A 65 -14.20 -6.87 24.32
N GLY A 66 -15.17 -7.58 23.74
CA GLY A 66 -16.21 -7.01 22.86
C GLY A 66 -15.82 -6.83 21.39
N CYS A 67 -14.54 -6.89 21.03
CA CYS A 67 -14.09 -6.83 19.62
C CYS A 67 -13.44 -8.15 19.17
N GLY A 68 -12.89 -8.96 20.09
CA GLY A 68 -12.23 -10.24 19.82
C GLY A 68 -10.92 -10.13 19.01
N ARG A 69 -10.62 -8.94 18.46
CA ARG A 69 -9.46 -8.66 17.61
C ARG A 69 -8.38 -7.90 18.36
N LYS A 70 -7.14 -8.15 17.95
CA LYS A 70 -5.97 -7.34 18.31
C LYS A 70 -5.95 -6.10 17.43
N ILE A 71 -5.87 -4.94 18.04
CA ILE A 71 -5.80 -3.65 17.35
C ILE A 71 -4.40 -3.44 16.79
N PHE A 72 -3.37 -3.81 17.56
CA PHE A 72 -1.97 -3.74 17.17
C PHE A 72 -1.38 -5.14 17.07
N LEU A 73 -1.00 -5.53 15.86
CA LEU A 73 -0.30 -6.78 15.61
C LEU A 73 1.21 -6.55 15.75
N PRO A 74 1.89 -7.22 16.69
CA PRO A 74 3.34 -7.09 16.81
C PRO A 74 4.02 -7.69 15.56
N ILE A 75 5.02 -6.98 15.06
CA ILE A 75 5.93 -7.46 14.02
C ILE A 75 7.30 -7.59 14.67
N GLN A 76 7.76 -8.83 14.82
CA GLN A 76 9.10 -9.11 15.32
C GLN A 76 10.14 -8.71 14.26
N GLN A 77 10.94 -7.72 14.61
CA GLN A 77 12.15 -7.24 13.95
C GLN A 77 13.18 -6.97 15.07
N GLU A 78 14.37 -6.45 14.75
CA GLU A 78 15.34 -6.01 15.76
C GLU A 78 14.74 -5.08 16.82
N ILE A 79 13.81 -4.22 16.40
CA ILE A 79 12.96 -3.41 17.28
C ILE A 79 11.50 -3.77 16.96
N THR A 80 10.75 -4.23 17.97
CA THR A 80 9.33 -4.58 17.82
C THR A 80 8.54 -3.39 17.30
N LYS A 81 7.96 -3.55 16.11
CA LYS A 81 7.00 -2.60 15.53
C LYS A 81 5.59 -3.16 15.62
N TYR A 82 4.60 -2.31 15.38
CA TYR A 82 3.19 -2.68 15.45
C TYR A 82 2.48 -2.33 14.15
N LYS A 83 1.73 -3.28 13.60
CA LYS A 83 0.79 -3.06 12.50
C LYS A 83 -0.58 -2.71 13.08
N PHE A 84 -1.13 -1.58 12.63
CA PHE A 84 -2.50 -1.20 12.93
C PHE A 84 -3.46 -2.13 12.19
N ASN A 85 -4.45 -2.68 12.89
CA ASN A 85 -5.29 -3.77 12.40
C ASN A 85 -6.79 -3.44 12.53
N LEU A 86 -7.16 -2.23 12.15
CA LEU A 86 -8.55 -1.80 11.98
C LEU A 86 -8.70 -1.14 10.61
N GLY A 87 -9.67 -1.59 9.81
CA GLY A 87 -9.89 -1.15 8.44
C GLY A 87 -8.94 -1.83 7.43
N PRO A 88 -9.02 -1.45 6.14
CA PRO A 88 -8.22 -2.00 5.05
C PRO A 88 -6.74 -1.58 5.07
N THR A 89 -6.12 -1.62 6.24
CA THR A 89 -4.70 -1.39 6.49
C THR A 89 -3.84 -2.36 5.69
N GLY A 90 -2.81 -1.87 5.02
CA GLY A 90 -1.92 -2.73 4.23
C GLY A 90 -2.37 -3.04 2.80
N SER A 91 -3.54 -2.56 2.35
CA SER A 91 -4.07 -2.98 1.05
C SER A 91 -4.03 -1.93 -0.05
N LEU A 92 -3.71 -0.65 0.22
CA LEU A 92 -3.82 0.48 -0.73
C LEU A 92 -5.14 0.52 -1.55
N ARG A 93 -6.14 -0.29 -1.16
CA ARG A 93 -7.41 -0.46 -1.85
C ARG A 93 -8.39 0.47 -1.17
N PHE A 94 -8.96 1.34 -1.99
CA PHE A 94 -10.08 2.17 -1.62
C PHE A 94 -11.11 2.00 -2.73
N ASN A 95 -12.29 1.52 -2.37
CA ASN A 95 -13.44 1.41 -3.26
C ASN A 95 -14.40 2.57 -2.96
N SER A 96 -14.43 3.57 -3.85
CA SER A 96 -15.30 4.74 -3.69
C SER A 96 -16.80 4.41 -3.61
N LYS A 97 -17.23 3.22 -4.06
CA LYS A 97 -18.63 2.78 -3.99
C LYS A 97 -18.99 2.11 -2.66
N LYS A 98 -18.02 1.53 -1.95
CA LYS A 98 -18.27 0.71 -0.74
C LYS A 98 -17.64 1.29 0.52
N ASP A 99 -16.48 1.91 0.39
CA ASP A 99 -15.69 2.35 1.53
C ASP A 99 -16.05 3.78 1.93
N ARG A 100 -16.53 3.94 3.16
CA ARG A 100 -16.73 5.24 3.80
C ARG A 100 -15.55 5.56 4.71
N TYR A 101 -15.14 6.83 4.73
CA TYR A 101 -14.04 7.26 5.58
C TYR A 101 -14.15 8.73 5.98
N CYS A 102 -13.51 9.03 7.11
CA CYS A 102 -13.22 10.38 7.55
C CYS A 102 -11.78 10.76 7.18
N LYS A 103 -11.58 12.01 6.75
CA LYS A 103 -10.23 12.55 6.60
C LYS A 103 -9.59 12.77 7.97
N LYS A 104 -8.26 12.83 8.00
CA LYS A 104 -7.50 13.10 9.22
C LYS A 104 -7.40 14.61 9.42
N TYR A 105 -8.52 15.26 9.73
CA TYR A 105 -8.59 16.72 9.90
C TYR A 105 -7.58 17.22 10.93
N ARG A 106 -7.03 18.42 10.73
CA ARG A 106 -5.97 18.96 11.60
C ARG A 106 -6.40 19.09 13.04
N PHE A 107 -7.65 19.48 13.28
CA PHE A 107 -8.17 19.71 14.63
C PHE A 107 -8.06 18.46 15.51
N PHE A 108 -8.15 17.25 14.97
CA PHE A 108 -7.97 15.98 15.70
C PHE A 108 -6.59 15.84 16.38
N TYR A 109 -5.60 16.60 15.91
CA TYR A 109 -4.22 16.52 16.38
C TYR A 109 -3.81 17.75 17.22
N SER A 110 -4.75 18.69 17.44
CA SER A 110 -4.55 19.89 18.24
C SER A 110 -4.46 19.59 19.74
N ASN A 111 -3.90 20.53 20.51
CA ASN A 111 -3.93 20.47 21.99
C ASN A 111 -5.37 20.59 22.51
N ALA A 112 -6.19 21.44 21.88
CA ALA A 112 -7.59 21.65 22.24
C ALA A 112 -8.38 20.34 22.16
N PHE A 113 -8.30 19.60 21.05
CA PHE A 113 -8.93 18.29 20.90
C PHE A 113 -8.45 17.29 21.95
N ARG A 114 -7.13 17.22 22.21
CA ARG A 114 -6.56 16.30 23.21
C ARG A 114 -7.11 16.53 24.62
N SER A 115 -7.51 17.77 24.94
CA SER A 115 -8.10 18.17 26.22
C SER A 115 -9.61 17.90 26.34
N LEU A 116 -10.27 17.45 25.27
CA LEU A 116 -11.70 17.13 25.29
C LEU A 116 -12.01 15.89 26.12
N SER A 117 -13.21 15.86 26.69
CA SER A 117 -13.79 14.66 27.29
C SER A 117 -14.00 13.57 26.22
N LEU A 118 -14.12 12.32 26.65
CA LEU A 118 -14.38 11.21 25.71
C LEU A 118 -15.71 11.39 24.95
N PRO A 119 -16.83 11.80 25.59
CA PRO A 119 -18.06 12.13 24.87
C PRO A 119 -17.87 13.21 23.79
N SER A 120 -17.19 14.32 24.12
CA SER A 120 -16.87 15.39 23.15
C SER A 120 -16.06 14.89 21.96
N LYS A 121 -15.03 14.07 22.20
CA LYS A 121 -14.22 13.48 21.11
C LYS A 121 -15.05 12.61 20.19
N ARG A 122 -15.94 11.80 20.75
CA ARG A 122 -16.83 10.90 20.01
C ARG A 122 -17.85 11.69 19.19
N LEU A 123 -18.53 12.67 19.78
CA LEU A 123 -19.49 13.54 19.09
C LEU A 123 -18.82 14.26 17.91
N LEU A 124 -17.64 14.85 18.15
CA LEU A 124 -16.88 15.54 17.11
C LEU A 124 -16.44 14.58 15.99
N LEU A 125 -16.04 13.35 16.31
CA LEU A 125 -15.71 12.34 15.30
C LEU A 125 -16.94 11.92 14.49
N ILE A 126 -18.12 11.77 15.10
CA ILE A 126 -19.38 11.48 14.40
C ILE A 126 -19.69 12.60 13.38
N ALA A 127 -19.63 13.86 13.83
CA ALA A 127 -19.86 15.01 12.96
C ALA A 127 -18.84 15.07 11.81
N ALA A 128 -17.55 14.95 12.11
CA ALA A 128 -16.47 15.01 11.13
C ALA A 128 -16.50 13.84 10.11
N PHE A 129 -16.95 12.66 10.56
CA PHE A 129 -17.14 11.52 9.68
C PHE A 129 -18.25 11.80 8.66
N ASN A 130 -19.40 12.28 9.13
CA ASN A 130 -20.49 12.69 8.24
C ASN A 130 -20.11 13.87 7.34
N MET A 131 -19.34 14.85 7.82
CA MET A 131 -18.79 15.93 6.98
C MET A 131 -17.96 15.36 5.82
N SER A 132 -17.11 14.37 6.09
CA SER A 132 -16.27 13.74 5.06
C SER A 132 -17.08 12.92 4.05
N VAL A 133 -18.11 12.19 4.53
CA VAL A 133 -18.96 11.34 3.70
C VAL A 133 -19.88 12.17 2.83
N ASN A 134 -20.54 13.17 3.41
CA ASN A 134 -21.51 14.05 2.74
C ASN A 134 -20.82 15.16 1.93
N LYS A 135 -19.53 15.40 2.17
CA LYS A 135 -18.76 16.52 1.58
C LYS A 135 -19.41 17.88 1.85
N SER A 136 -20.00 18.04 3.03
CA SER A 136 -20.69 19.24 3.48
C SER A 136 -20.12 19.68 4.83
N GLU A 137 -19.84 20.98 4.97
CA GLU A 137 -19.38 21.59 6.21
C GLU A 137 -20.53 21.86 7.19
N GLU A 138 -21.77 21.69 6.75
CA GLU A 138 -22.94 21.61 7.63
C GLU A 138 -23.49 20.19 7.63
N VAL A 139 -23.70 19.64 8.83
CA VAL A 139 -24.13 18.26 9.02
C VAL A 139 -25.20 18.20 10.10
N SER A 140 -26.34 17.59 9.77
CA SER A 140 -27.38 17.23 10.73
C SER A 140 -27.13 15.83 11.30
N LEU A 141 -27.21 15.68 12.61
CA LEU A 141 -27.15 14.40 13.31
C LEU A 141 -28.45 14.18 14.08
N HIS A 142 -29.06 13.01 13.96
CA HIS A 142 -30.27 12.69 14.71
C HIS A 142 -29.94 12.32 16.14
N PHE A 143 -30.65 12.92 17.10
CA PHE A 143 -30.44 12.68 18.53
C PHE A 143 -30.69 11.19 18.88
N ASP A 144 -31.73 10.59 18.28
CA ASP A 144 -32.09 9.19 18.46
C ASP A 144 -30.97 8.23 18.01
N GLU A 145 -30.23 8.56 16.95
CA GLU A 145 -29.13 7.71 16.44
C GLU A 145 -27.92 7.72 17.38
N ILE A 146 -27.73 8.81 18.13
CA ILE A 146 -26.62 8.98 19.08
C ILE A 146 -26.96 8.37 20.44
N VAL A 147 -28.22 8.53 20.89
CA VAL A 147 -28.66 8.16 22.24
C VAL A 147 -29.34 6.78 22.31
N HIS A 148 -30.03 6.33 21.25
CA HIS A 148 -30.93 5.15 21.30
C HIS A 148 -30.49 3.95 20.44
N SER A 149 -29.25 3.90 19.93
CA SER A 149 -28.75 2.62 19.41
C SER A 149 -28.69 1.60 20.56
N GLU A 150 -29.02 0.32 20.34
CA GLU A 150 -29.07 -0.79 21.34
C GLU A 150 -27.80 -0.96 22.22
N CYS A 151 -26.78 -0.13 21.99
CA CYS A 151 -25.62 0.13 22.82
C CYS A 151 -25.48 1.64 23.08
N SER A 152 -26.32 2.28 23.91
CA SER A 152 -26.31 3.74 24.09
C SER A 152 -24.96 4.23 24.65
N LEU A 153 -24.18 4.92 23.80
CA LEU A 153 -22.83 5.42 24.15
C LEU A 153 -22.86 6.78 24.85
N PHE A 154 -24.04 7.39 24.89
CA PHE A 154 -24.30 8.71 25.40
C PHE A 154 -25.66 8.73 26.09
N LYS A 155 -25.72 9.30 27.29
CA LYS A 155 -26.96 9.85 27.81
C LYS A 155 -27.22 11.20 27.16
N ARG A 156 -28.47 11.67 27.16
CA ARG A 156 -28.82 13.00 26.64
C ARG A 156 -27.94 14.11 27.22
N GLN A 157 -27.70 14.08 28.54
CA GLN A 157 -26.84 15.06 29.20
C GLN A 157 -25.39 15.01 28.69
N ASP A 158 -24.84 13.81 28.48
CA ASP A 158 -23.47 13.66 27.95
C ASP A 158 -23.31 14.32 26.57
N VAL A 159 -24.37 14.33 25.76
CA VAL A 159 -24.38 15.00 24.45
C VAL A 159 -24.40 16.51 24.62
N LEU A 160 -25.25 17.05 25.50
CA LEU A 160 -25.34 18.49 25.76
C LEU A 160 -24.02 19.04 26.32
N ASP A 161 -23.47 18.37 27.34
CA ASP A 161 -22.17 18.72 27.93
C ASP A 161 -21.04 18.63 26.89
N ALA A 162 -21.12 17.62 26.00
CA ALA A 162 -20.17 17.44 24.93
C ALA A 162 -20.22 18.59 23.91
N MET A 163 -21.41 19.03 23.53
CA MET A 163 -21.62 20.17 22.63
C MET A 163 -21.06 21.45 23.23
N GLU A 164 -21.40 21.74 24.49
CA GLU A 164 -20.91 22.92 25.19
C GLU A 164 -19.38 22.93 25.27
N THR A 165 -18.79 21.81 25.68
CA THR A 165 -17.33 21.67 25.78
C THR A 165 -16.64 21.89 24.44
N VAL A 166 -17.22 21.39 23.34
CA VAL A 166 -16.65 21.56 22.00
C VAL A 166 -16.80 23.02 21.53
N ASN A 167 -17.95 23.64 21.73
CA ASN A 167 -18.17 25.05 21.39
C ASN A 167 -17.20 25.96 22.15
N GLN A 168 -16.95 25.69 23.43
CA GLN A 168 -15.99 26.46 24.25
C GLN A 168 -14.54 26.29 23.78
N LYS A 169 -14.12 25.07 23.43
CA LYS A 169 -12.70 24.77 23.15
C LYS A 169 -12.30 24.82 21.68
N LEU A 170 -13.27 24.65 20.78
CA LEU A 170 -13.09 24.51 19.33
C LEU A 170 -14.16 25.29 18.54
N GLY A 171 -14.86 26.25 19.16
CA GLY A 171 -15.93 27.04 18.51
C GLY A 171 -15.50 27.75 17.23
N ASP A 172 -14.23 28.16 17.14
CA ASP A 172 -13.65 28.75 15.91
C ASP A 172 -13.54 27.78 14.73
N MET A 173 -13.70 26.47 14.99
CA MET A 173 -13.59 25.40 14.00
C MET A 173 -14.92 24.72 13.73
N VAL A 174 -15.72 24.50 14.77
CA VAL A 174 -17.01 23.81 14.71
C VAL A 174 -17.92 24.30 15.82
N THR A 175 -19.17 24.58 15.46
CA THR A 175 -20.24 24.94 16.40
C THR A 175 -21.35 23.90 16.33
N PHE A 176 -21.74 23.38 17.49
CA PHE A 176 -22.88 22.50 17.64
C PHE A 176 -24.08 23.28 18.18
N THR A 177 -25.22 23.17 17.50
CA THR A 177 -26.50 23.76 17.93
C THR A 177 -27.61 22.70 17.88
N ILE A 178 -28.66 22.90 18.66
CA ILE A 178 -29.87 22.07 18.58
C ILE A 178 -30.85 22.77 17.65
N ALA A 179 -31.43 22.02 16.73
CA ALA A 179 -32.53 22.47 15.90
C ALA A 179 -33.68 21.45 15.96
N SER A 180 -34.88 21.88 15.59
CA SER A 180 -36.01 20.97 15.38
C SER A 180 -36.21 20.78 13.88
N SER A 181 -36.35 19.53 13.45
CA SER A 181 -36.75 19.23 12.08
C SER A 181 -38.16 19.77 11.84
N VAL A 182 -38.31 20.70 10.88
CA VAL A 182 -39.60 21.29 10.52
C VAL A 182 -40.62 20.22 10.08
N PHE A 183 -40.14 19.11 9.50
CA PHE A 183 -40.99 18.04 8.96
C PHE A 183 -41.33 16.95 9.98
N THR A 184 -40.39 16.59 10.85
CA THR A 184 -40.57 15.47 11.80
C THR A 184 -40.77 15.91 13.24
N ARG A 185 -40.60 17.20 13.54
CA ARG A 185 -40.56 17.80 14.89
C ARG A 185 -39.56 17.17 15.85
N LYS A 186 -38.69 16.30 15.34
CA LYS A 186 -37.62 15.65 16.12
C LYS A 186 -36.45 16.61 16.29
N GLU A 187 -35.84 16.57 17.47
CA GLU A 187 -34.60 17.28 17.73
C GLU A 187 -33.45 16.69 16.91
N ILE A 188 -32.70 17.59 16.29
CA ILE A 188 -31.48 17.30 15.54
C ILE A 188 -30.35 18.15 16.09
N ILE A 189 -29.14 17.62 16.03
CA ILE A 189 -27.92 18.35 16.33
C ILE A 189 -27.36 18.83 15.00
N LEU A 190 -27.22 20.14 14.84
CA LEU A 190 -26.56 20.74 13.70
C LEU A 190 -25.09 21.00 14.06
N ALA A 191 -24.18 20.39 13.31
CA ALA A 191 -22.75 20.66 13.39
C ALA A 191 -22.36 21.53 12.20
N SER A 192 -21.95 22.77 12.47
CA SER A 192 -21.51 23.74 11.46
C SER A 192 -20.00 23.92 11.58
N PHE A 193 -19.27 23.38 10.61
CA PHE A 193 -17.82 23.53 10.50
C PHE A 193 -17.49 24.83 9.77
N LYS A 194 -16.41 25.49 10.19
CA LYS A 194 -15.92 26.70 9.52
C LYS A 194 -15.59 26.42 8.06
N GLU A 195 -15.83 27.41 7.20
CA GLU A 195 -15.52 27.33 5.78
C GLU A 195 -14.06 26.89 5.53
N GLY A 196 -13.90 25.87 4.68
CA GLY A 196 -12.59 25.32 4.30
C GLY A 196 -12.10 24.14 5.15
N MET A 197 -12.80 23.78 6.22
CA MET A 197 -12.48 22.62 7.06
C MET A 197 -12.43 21.29 6.30
N LEU A 198 -13.22 21.13 5.23
CA LEU A 198 -13.16 19.95 4.35
C LEU A 198 -11.78 19.74 3.71
N LYS A 199 -11.03 20.83 3.53
CA LYS A 199 -9.68 20.84 2.95
C LYS A 199 -8.59 20.88 4.02
N ASP A 200 -8.91 21.14 5.28
CA ASP A 200 -7.93 21.24 6.37
C ASP A 200 -7.62 19.88 7.03
N TYR A 201 -6.84 19.05 6.33
CA TYR A 201 -6.44 17.73 6.81
C TYR A 201 -4.93 17.50 6.74
N LEU A 202 -4.46 16.57 7.59
CA LEU A 202 -3.08 16.11 7.58
C LEU A 202 -2.90 14.93 6.63
N GLU A 203 -1.99 15.10 5.68
CA GLU A 203 -1.54 14.02 4.81
C GLU A 203 -0.63 13.05 5.58
N ASN A 204 -0.76 11.75 5.28
CA ASN A 204 0.22 10.78 5.75
C ASN A 204 1.51 10.91 4.92
N ARG A 205 2.60 11.40 5.52
CA ARG A 205 3.92 11.49 4.88
C ARG A 205 4.90 10.40 5.31
N THR A 206 4.42 9.36 6.00
CA THR A 206 5.27 8.30 6.55
C THR A 206 6.05 7.58 5.46
N GLU A 207 5.41 7.23 4.35
CA GLU A 207 6.11 6.58 3.24
C GLU A 207 7.18 7.49 2.63
N ARG A 208 6.88 8.79 2.49
CA ARG A 208 7.85 9.79 2.02
C ARG A 208 9.10 9.83 2.88
N MET A 209 8.92 9.77 4.19
CA MET A 209 10.02 9.72 5.14
C MET A 209 10.80 8.41 5.03
N LEU A 210 10.12 7.28 4.81
CA LEU A 210 10.78 5.99 4.58
C LEU A 210 11.61 5.99 3.29
N VAL A 211 11.12 6.60 2.21
CA VAL A 211 11.88 6.76 0.96
C VAL A 211 13.20 7.47 1.22
N ARG A 212 13.14 8.64 1.86
CA ARG A 212 14.34 9.40 2.23
C ARG A 212 15.28 8.61 3.11
N LYS A 213 14.75 7.99 4.16
CA LYS A 213 15.52 7.19 5.09
C LYS A 213 16.24 6.04 4.38
N THR A 214 15.53 5.31 3.52
CA THR A 214 16.08 4.16 2.78
C THR A 214 17.19 4.59 1.83
N ILE A 215 17.02 5.73 1.15
CA ILE A 215 18.04 6.25 0.23
C ILE A 215 19.26 6.79 0.99
N TYR A 216 19.03 7.48 2.12
CA TYR A 216 20.08 7.95 3.01
C TYR A 216 20.93 6.80 3.55
N GLU A 217 20.28 5.76 4.10
CA GLU A 217 20.93 4.56 4.60
C GLU A 217 21.65 3.76 3.50
N ALA A 218 21.30 3.97 2.23
CA ALA A 218 21.98 3.36 1.09
C ALA A 218 23.21 4.14 0.62
N GLY A 219 23.52 5.30 1.22
CA GLY A 219 24.76 6.07 0.99
C GLY A 219 24.58 7.44 0.33
N PHE A 220 23.35 7.87 0.03
CA PHE A 220 23.10 9.21 -0.51
C PHE A 220 22.68 10.18 0.60
N LEU A 221 23.63 10.94 1.12
CA LEU A 221 23.47 11.74 2.35
C LEU A 221 22.74 13.08 2.14
N GLU A 222 22.51 13.49 0.90
CA GLU A 222 21.84 14.76 0.58
C GLU A 222 20.32 14.66 0.72
N TYR A 223 19.70 15.81 0.99
CA TYR A 223 18.25 15.90 1.10
C TYR A 223 17.57 15.76 -0.27
N ILE A 224 16.58 14.87 -0.35
CA ILE A 224 15.75 14.68 -1.55
C ILE A 224 14.46 15.47 -1.40
N GLU A 225 14.14 16.30 -2.38
CA GLU A 225 12.91 17.10 -2.40
C GLU A 225 11.62 16.28 -2.38
N ASP A 226 10.56 16.86 -1.80
CA ASP A 226 9.23 16.23 -1.71
C ASP A 226 8.69 15.83 -3.09
N LYS A 227 8.93 16.65 -4.12
CA LYS A 227 8.48 16.39 -5.50
C LYS A 227 9.07 15.10 -6.06
N VAL A 228 10.37 14.87 -5.86
CA VAL A 228 11.06 13.65 -6.29
C VAL A 228 10.52 12.45 -5.51
N CYS A 229 10.45 12.53 -4.18
CA CYS A 229 9.91 11.43 -3.37
C CYS A 229 8.47 11.06 -3.77
N MET A 230 7.63 12.03 -4.10
CA MET A 230 6.26 11.77 -4.56
C MET A 230 6.21 10.98 -5.87
N GLU A 231 7.12 11.20 -6.82
CA GLU A 231 7.16 10.41 -8.05
C GLU A 231 7.71 8.99 -7.79
N LEU A 232 8.70 8.84 -6.89
CA LEU A 232 9.17 7.52 -6.46
C LEU A 232 8.05 6.72 -5.76
N GLU A 233 7.29 7.38 -4.89
CA GLU A 233 6.09 6.82 -4.26
C GLU A 233 5.05 6.39 -5.30
N ARG A 234 4.87 7.12 -6.39
CA ARG A 234 3.92 6.74 -7.46
C ARG A 234 4.34 5.45 -8.15
N VAL A 235 5.64 5.28 -8.41
CA VAL A 235 6.19 4.02 -8.95
C VAL A 235 5.93 2.87 -7.96
N GLY A 236 6.20 3.08 -6.67
CA GLY A 236 5.90 2.09 -5.63
C GLY A 236 4.40 1.71 -5.60
N LYS A 237 3.51 2.70 -5.55
CA LYS A 237 2.05 2.47 -5.57
C LYS A 237 1.59 1.69 -6.80
N TYR A 238 2.20 1.94 -7.95
CA TYR A 238 1.89 1.20 -9.17
C TYR A 238 2.20 -0.30 -9.01
N ILE A 239 3.38 -0.67 -8.51
CA ILE A 239 3.75 -2.07 -8.27
C ILE A 239 2.75 -2.74 -7.34
N TYR A 240 2.48 -2.11 -6.18
CA TYR A 240 1.54 -2.65 -5.20
C TYR A 240 0.15 -2.87 -5.79
N ARG A 241 -0.37 -1.87 -6.53
CA ARG A 241 -1.70 -1.98 -7.16
C ARG A 241 -1.73 -3.06 -8.23
N SER A 242 -0.69 -3.18 -9.05
CA SER A 242 -0.62 -4.19 -10.10
C SER A 242 -0.52 -5.60 -9.52
N PHE A 243 0.34 -5.84 -8.53
CA PHE A 243 0.42 -7.15 -7.86
C PHE A 243 -0.87 -7.48 -7.12
N LEU A 244 -1.52 -6.47 -6.52
CA LEU A 244 -2.84 -6.65 -5.92
C LEU A 244 -3.92 -7.01 -6.94
N LYS A 245 -3.90 -6.50 -8.17
CA LYS A 245 -4.88 -6.89 -9.20
C LYS A 245 -4.75 -8.37 -9.55
N ALA A 246 -3.53 -8.90 -9.57
CA ALA A 246 -3.26 -10.31 -9.85
C ALA A 246 -3.42 -11.24 -8.62
N ALA A 247 -3.50 -10.67 -7.41
CA ALA A 247 -3.63 -11.42 -6.17
C ALA A 247 -5.06 -11.91 -5.90
N HIS A 248 -5.28 -13.23 -6.05
CA HIS A 248 -6.49 -13.92 -5.59
C HIS A 248 -6.15 -15.03 -4.59
N GLY A 249 -6.95 -15.17 -3.53
CA GLY A 249 -6.78 -16.23 -2.53
C GLY A 249 -5.53 -16.07 -1.64
N PRO A 250 -4.89 -17.17 -1.22
CA PRO A 250 -3.87 -17.18 -0.14
C PRO A 250 -2.53 -16.54 -0.52
N ILE A 251 -2.25 -16.30 -1.81
CA ILE A 251 -0.99 -15.70 -2.28
C ILE A 251 -0.94 -14.18 -2.11
N LYS A 252 -2.06 -13.55 -1.74
CA LYS A 252 -2.20 -12.08 -1.70
C LYS A 252 -1.18 -11.43 -0.77
N ASP A 253 -1.02 -11.97 0.43
CA ASP A 253 -0.09 -11.42 1.41
C ASP A 253 1.37 -11.58 0.98
N ASP A 254 1.68 -12.65 0.25
CA ASP A 254 3.02 -12.88 -0.29
C ASP A 254 3.34 -11.93 -1.44
N LEU A 255 2.38 -11.67 -2.33
CA LEU A 255 2.53 -10.66 -3.38
C LEU A 255 2.69 -9.25 -2.81
N LEU A 256 2.01 -8.92 -1.71
CA LEU A 256 2.22 -7.64 -1.01
C LEU A 256 3.60 -7.54 -0.37
N LYS A 257 4.07 -8.60 0.30
CA LYS A 257 5.44 -8.67 0.84
C LYS A 257 6.48 -8.55 -0.27
N LEU A 258 6.24 -9.19 -1.41
CA LEU A 258 7.09 -9.12 -2.58
C LEU A 258 7.11 -7.70 -3.17
N ALA A 259 5.95 -7.04 -3.29
CA ALA A 259 5.90 -5.64 -3.72
C ALA A 259 6.70 -4.72 -2.80
N ARG A 260 6.58 -4.90 -1.47
CA ARG A 260 7.39 -4.16 -0.49
C ARG A 260 8.87 -4.44 -0.66
N PHE A 261 9.24 -5.70 -0.84
CA PHE A 261 10.63 -6.13 -1.05
C PHE A 261 11.21 -5.49 -2.30
N VAL A 262 10.57 -5.67 -3.46
CA VAL A 262 11.00 -5.10 -4.75
C VAL A 262 11.17 -3.59 -4.64
N TYR A 263 10.19 -2.89 -4.08
CA TYR A 263 10.24 -1.44 -3.91
C TYR A 263 11.40 -0.99 -3.00
N SER A 264 11.56 -1.62 -1.83
CA SER A 264 12.58 -1.25 -0.85
C SER A 264 13.99 -1.55 -1.35
N THR A 265 14.20 -2.71 -1.99
CA THR A 265 15.48 -3.08 -2.60
C THR A 265 15.82 -2.15 -3.77
N SER A 266 14.83 -1.80 -4.58
CA SER A 266 15.00 -0.82 -5.66
C SER A 266 15.40 0.55 -5.13
N LEU A 267 14.81 1.01 -4.02
CA LEU A 267 15.19 2.30 -3.40
C LEU A 267 16.64 2.28 -2.92
N LYS A 268 17.10 1.16 -2.35
CA LYS A 268 18.51 0.99 -1.97
C LYS A 268 19.43 1.01 -3.20
N LYS A 269 19.07 0.28 -4.28
CA LYS A 269 19.83 0.27 -5.55
C LYS A 269 19.87 1.68 -6.18
N PHE A 270 18.76 2.42 -6.12
CA PHE A 270 18.68 3.82 -6.56
C PHE A 270 19.61 4.72 -5.74
N GLY A 271 19.54 4.65 -4.41
CA GLY A 271 20.39 5.44 -3.51
C GLY A 271 21.89 5.24 -3.76
N LYS A 272 22.33 3.99 -3.97
CA LYS A 272 23.74 3.68 -4.29
C LYS A 272 24.26 4.36 -5.56
N VAL A 273 23.39 4.60 -6.54
CA VAL A 273 23.78 5.17 -7.85
C VAL A 273 23.58 6.69 -7.90
N LEU A 274 22.81 7.27 -6.97
CA LEU A 274 22.51 8.70 -6.97
C LEU A 274 23.76 9.58 -6.88
N SER A 275 24.78 9.16 -6.12
CA SER A 275 26.01 9.94 -5.96
C SER A 275 26.72 10.18 -7.30
N SER A 276 26.67 9.22 -8.23
CA SER A 276 27.24 9.37 -9.59
C SER A 276 26.24 9.89 -10.62
N LYS A 277 24.94 9.88 -10.31
CA LYS A 277 23.86 10.32 -11.21
C LYS A 277 22.97 11.41 -10.60
N LYS A 278 23.58 12.40 -9.92
CA LYS A 278 22.84 13.48 -9.25
C LYS A 278 21.91 14.26 -10.19
N HIS A 279 22.27 14.38 -11.47
CA HIS A 279 21.43 15.01 -12.49
C HIS A 279 20.01 14.42 -12.58
N LEU A 280 19.82 13.14 -12.19
CA LEU A 280 18.50 12.51 -12.15
C LEU A 280 17.54 13.22 -11.18
N LEU A 281 18.06 13.90 -10.16
CA LEU A 281 17.25 14.61 -9.17
C LEU A 281 16.79 15.99 -9.66
N ALA A 282 17.34 16.49 -10.77
CA ALA A 282 16.95 17.79 -11.33
C ALA A 282 15.52 17.79 -11.87
N ASP A 283 15.04 16.65 -12.38
CA ASP A 283 13.66 16.46 -12.82
C ASP A 283 13.03 15.24 -12.10
N PRO A 284 11.97 15.44 -11.29
CA PRO A 284 11.24 14.35 -10.65
C PRO A 284 10.79 13.24 -11.61
N LYS A 285 10.47 13.57 -12.86
CA LYS A 285 10.07 12.58 -13.87
C LYS A 285 11.24 11.72 -14.33
N GLN A 286 12.42 12.29 -14.53
CA GLN A 286 13.63 11.54 -14.85
C GLN A 286 14.02 10.59 -13.72
N ALA A 287 14.02 11.08 -12.46
CA ALA A 287 14.25 10.23 -11.29
C ALA A 287 13.29 9.02 -11.27
N SER A 288 11.99 9.27 -11.49
CA SER A 288 10.96 8.23 -11.48
C SER A 288 11.07 7.24 -12.64
N ALA A 289 11.47 7.70 -13.83
CA ALA A 289 11.68 6.84 -14.98
C ALA A 289 12.86 5.90 -14.76
N TYR A 290 13.99 6.44 -14.28
CA TYR A 290 15.17 5.63 -13.94
C TYR A 290 14.87 4.65 -12.80
N PHE A 291 14.18 5.12 -11.76
CA PHE A 291 13.75 4.26 -10.65
C PHE A 291 12.80 3.15 -11.11
N SER A 292 11.88 3.44 -12.03
CA SER A 292 11.00 2.44 -12.64
C SER A 292 11.77 1.34 -13.38
N THR A 293 12.91 1.66 -14.00
CA THR A 293 13.79 0.66 -14.64
C THR A 293 14.49 -0.21 -13.60
N ILE A 294 14.94 0.36 -12.48
CA ILE A 294 15.52 -0.43 -11.37
C ILE A 294 14.47 -1.40 -10.80
N VAL A 295 13.24 -0.92 -10.61
CA VAL A 295 12.10 -1.74 -10.17
C VAL A 295 11.85 -2.90 -11.12
N TYR A 296 11.85 -2.65 -12.43
CA TYR A 296 11.68 -3.69 -13.44
C TYR A 296 12.77 -4.76 -13.34
N ASN A 297 14.04 -4.35 -13.22
CA ASN A 297 15.16 -5.27 -13.09
C ASN A 297 15.08 -6.11 -11.81
N GLU A 298 14.66 -5.50 -10.70
CA GLU A 298 14.43 -6.22 -9.44
C GLU A 298 13.27 -7.22 -9.57
N ALA A 299 12.17 -6.85 -10.25
CA ALA A 299 11.06 -7.77 -10.49
C ALA A 299 11.46 -8.96 -11.38
N LEU A 300 12.34 -8.75 -12.38
CA LEU A 300 12.93 -9.81 -13.20
C LEU A 300 13.81 -10.77 -12.37
N GLU A 301 14.62 -10.25 -11.46
CA GLU A 301 15.44 -11.04 -10.54
C GLU A 301 14.56 -11.93 -9.65
N GLN A 302 13.46 -11.38 -9.13
CA GLN A 302 12.48 -12.14 -8.35
C GLN A 302 11.72 -13.16 -9.22
N LEU A 303 11.40 -12.84 -10.48
CA LEU A 303 10.77 -13.77 -11.42
C LEU A 303 11.63 -15.03 -11.57
N ALA A 304 12.92 -14.86 -11.86
CA ALA A 304 13.85 -15.98 -12.03
C ALA A 304 13.98 -16.80 -10.74
N THR A 305 14.04 -16.14 -9.58
CA THR A 305 14.09 -16.79 -8.27
C THR A 305 12.86 -17.66 -8.00
N TYR A 306 11.65 -17.15 -8.22
CA TYR A 306 10.42 -17.92 -8.00
C TYR A 306 10.20 -19.01 -9.07
N ALA A 307 10.66 -18.80 -10.30
CA ALA A 307 10.66 -19.84 -11.34
C ALA A 307 11.57 -21.01 -10.93
N HIS A 308 12.78 -20.72 -10.43
CA HIS A 308 13.69 -21.72 -9.90
C HIS A 308 13.08 -22.49 -8.73
N GLN A 309 12.51 -21.77 -7.75
CA GLN A 309 11.87 -22.39 -6.60
C GLN A 309 10.71 -23.32 -7.02
N ALA A 310 9.85 -22.88 -7.94
CA ALA A 310 8.75 -23.69 -8.43
C ALA A 310 9.26 -24.97 -9.12
N ALA A 311 10.29 -24.87 -9.97
CA ALA A 311 10.89 -26.01 -10.64
C ALA A 311 11.54 -26.99 -9.66
N CYS A 312 12.31 -26.51 -8.69
CA CYS A 312 12.94 -27.35 -7.67
C CYS A 312 11.91 -28.10 -6.83
N ILE A 313 10.83 -27.44 -6.42
CA ILE A 313 9.75 -28.09 -5.65
C ILE A 313 9.01 -29.10 -6.53
N LYS A 314 8.75 -28.77 -7.81
CA LYS A 314 8.13 -29.71 -8.76
C LYS A 314 8.97 -30.97 -8.95
N ASN A 315 10.27 -30.82 -9.19
CA ASN A 315 11.21 -31.94 -9.30
C ASN A 315 11.26 -32.80 -8.04
N LEU A 316 11.11 -32.18 -6.86
CA LEU A 316 10.99 -32.93 -5.60
C LEU A 316 9.68 -33.71 -5.57
N MET A 317 8.55 -33.08 -5.89
CA MET A 317 7.22 -33.71 -5.86
C MET A 317 7.11 -34.92 -6.80
N GLU A 318 7.77 -34.89 -7.96
CA GLU A 318 7.73 -35.96 -8.96
C GLU A 318 8.54 -37.22 -8.55
N ARG A 319 9.30 -37.17 -7.44
CA ARG A 319 10.03 -38.32 -6.89
C ARG A 319 9.13 -39.23 -6.04
N GLU A 320 8.13 -39.85 -6.68
CA GLU A 320 7.11 -40.67 -5.98
C GLU A 320 7.69 -41.76 -5.08
N HIS A 321 8.76 -42.43 -5.52
CA HIS A 321 9.43 -43.49 -4.74
C HIS A 321 10.01 -42.97 -3.42
N LEU A 322 10.55 -41.74 -3.40
CA LEU A 322 11.09 -41.11 -2.21
C LEU A 322 9.98 -40.78 -1.22
N HIS A 323 8.87 -40.21 -1.70
CA HIS A 323 7.73 -39.85 -0.85
C HIS A 323 7.02 -41.07 -0.31
N ARG A 324 6.92 -42.15 -1.10
CA ARG A 324 6.40 -43.44 -0.65
C ARG A 324 7.27 -44.01 0.47
N GLY A 325 8.59 -44.11 0.28
CA GLY A 325 9.50 -44.63 1.30
C GLY A 325 9.41 -43.86 2.62
N ILE A 326 9.44 -42.52 2.58
CA ILE A 326 9.30 -41.66 3.77
C ILE A 326 7.95 -41.89 4.47
N SER A 327 6.88 -42.07 3.70
CA SER A 327 5.53 -42.29 4.22
C SER A 327 5.36 -43.66 4.87
N GLU A 328 5.96 -44.70 4.27
CA GLU A 328 5.98 -46.06 4.81
C GLU A 328 6.80 -46.15 6.11
N GLU A 329 7.97 -45.50 6.14
CA GLU A 329 8.79 -45.37 7.35
C GLU A 329 8.05 -44.64 8.47
N SER A 330 7.39 -43.51 8.16
CA SER A 330 6.68 -42.71 9.15
C SER A 330 5.44 -43.40 9.73
N LEU A 331 4.77 -44.25 8.95
CA LEU A 331 3.52 -44.92 9.35
C LEU A 331 3.70 -46.40 9.70
N ALA A 332 4.94 -46.92 9.59
CA ALA A 332 5.30 -48.32 9.83
C ALA A 332 4.38 -49.33 9.10
N ARG A 333 3.92 -48.98 7.89
CA ARG A 333 3.04 -49.82 7.05
C ARG A 333 3.21 -49.46 5.58
N ASN A 334 2.84 -50.38 4.70
CA ASN A 334 2.70 -50.05 3.27
C ASN A 334 1.60 -49.00 3.08
N VAL A 335 1.87 -48.01 2.22
CA VAL A 335 0.97 -46.88 1.96
C VAL A 335 0.59 -46.84 0.49
N ASP A 336 -0.65 -46.46 0.21
CA ASP A 336 -1.12 -46.23 -1.15
C ASP A 336 -0.82 -44.80 -1.62
N TYR A 337 -1.19 -44.50 -2.86
CA TYR A 337 -0.98 -43.18 -3.45
C TYR A 337 -1.79 -42.07 -2.76
N ILE A 338 -2.89 -42.39 -2.08
CA ILE A 338 -3.74 -41.39 -1.40
C ILE A 338 -2.99 -40.89 -0.16
N VAL A 339 -2.47 -41.81 0.64
CA VAL A 339 -1.69 -41.50 1.84
C VAL A 339 -0.41 -40.73 1.49
N VAL A 340 0.28 -41.12 0.41
CA VAL A 340 1.47 -40.35 -0.06
C VAL A 340 1.07 -38.94 -0.48
N ASN A 341 -0.05 -38.78 -1.20
CA ASN A 341 -0.54 -37.46 -1.60
C ASN A 341 -0.86 -36.55 -0.40
N GLU A 342 -1.47 -37.10 0.65
CA GLU A 342 -1.75 -36.36 1.89
C GLU A 342 -0.45 -35.92 2.59
N HIS A 343 0.55 -36.80 2.66
CA HIS A 343 1.86 -36.49 3.25
C HIS A 343 2.61 -35.38 2.51
N ILE A 344 2.47 -35.27 1.18
CA ILE A 344 3.15 -34.24 0.39
C ILE A 344 2.31 -32.96 0.18
N GLU A 345 1.11 -32.86 0.76
CA GLU A 345 0.20 -31.72 0.52
C GLU A 345 0.85 -30.37 0.87
N MET A 346 1.63 -30.32 1.96
CA MET A 346 2.38 -29.10 2.33
C MET A 346 3.45 -28.71 1.30
N ILE A 347 4.03 -29.68 0.59
CA ILE A 347 4.98 -29.44 -0.50
C ILE A 347 4.23 -28.90 -1.72
N ARG A 348 3.07 -29.49 -2.05
CA ARG A 348 2.19 -29.02 -3.13
C ARG A 348 1.72 -27.59 -2.91
N VAL A 349 1.30 -27.24 -1.70
CA VAL A 349 0.92 -25.86 -1.34
C VAL A 349 2.08 -24.88 -1.54
N LYS A 350 3.33 -25.27 -1.22
CA LYS A 350 4.52 -24.45 -1.47
C LYS A 350 4.81 -24.29 -2.97
N HIS A 351 4.71 -25.38 -3.74
CA HIS A 351 4.85 -25.34 -5.20
C HIS A 351 3.84 -24.38 -5.81
N ASP A 352 2.55 -24.56 -5.53
CA ASP A 352 1.48 -23.76 -6.12
C ASP A 352 1.62 -22.27 -5.81
N LYS A 353 2.11 -21.96 -4.60
CA LYS A 353 2.41 -20.59 -4.20
C LYS A 353 3.56 -20.01 -5.02
N ALA A 354 4.70 -20.69 -5.12
CA ALA A 354 5.83 -20.25 -5.95
C ALA A 354 5.42 -20.13 -7.42
N PHE A 355 4.63 -21.10 -7.91
CA PHE A 355 4.10 -21.14 -9.27
C PHE A 355 3.26 -19.89 -9.60
N LYS A 356 2.26 -19.60 -8.74
CA LYS A 356 1.38 -18.44 -8.92
C LYS A 356 2.13 -17.11 -8.82
N ILE A 357 3.14 -17.00 -7.95
CA ILE A 357 3.97 -15.80 -7.84
C ILE A 357 4.79 -15.59 -9.10
N HIS A 358 5.51 -16.61 -9.61
CA HIS A 358 6.28 -16.44 -10.85
C HIS A 358 5.37 -16.08 -12.02
N ARG A 359 4.17 -16.67 -12.11
CA ARG A 359 3.24 -16.38 -13.21
C ARG A 359 2.79 -14.92 -13.18
N THR A 360 2.49 -14.42 -11.98
CA THR A 360 2.13 -13.02 -11.75
C THR A 360 3.26 -12.08 -12.14
N LEU A 361 4.50 -12.37 -11.72
CA LEU A 361 5.67 -11.58 -12.07
C LEU A 361 5.96 -11.60 -13.57
N SER A 362 5.79 -12.76 -14.21
CA SER A 362 5.96 -12.90 -15.64
C SER A 362 5.02 -11.93 -16.35
N ILE A 363 3.70 -12.05 -16.14
CA ILE A 363 2.71 -11.16 -16.78
C ILE A 363 3.06 -9.69 -16.51
N TRP A 364 3.37 -9.34 -15.26
CA TRP A 364 3.72 -7.97 -14.90
C TRP A 364 4.95 -7.42 -15.65
N CYS A 365 6.00 -8.24 -15.82
CA CYS A 365 7.20 -7.82 -16.55
C CYS A 365 6.92 -7.61 -18.05
N GLU A 366 6.04 -8.43 -18.64
CA GLU A 366 5.55 -8.25 -20.01
C GLU A 366 4.76 -6.94 -20.13
N ASP A 367 3.75 -6.76 -19.27
CA ASP A 367 2.89 -5.57 -19.24
C ASP A 367 3.70 -4.28 -19.05
N TRP A 368 4.76 -4.33 -18.23
CA TRP A 368 5.63 -3.19 -18.01
C TRP A 368 6.31 -2.74 -19.31
N VAL A 369 6.88 -3.69 -20.09
CA VAL A 369 7.52 -3.40 -21.38
C VAL A 369 6.48 -2.89 -22.38
N ILE A 370 5.36 -3.60 -22.52
CA ILE A 370 4.27 -3.26 -23.45
C ILE A 370 3.74 -1.85 -23.15
N SER A 371 3.50 -1.51 -21.89
CA SER A 371 2.99 -0.19 -21.51
C SER A 371 3.93 0.96 -21.87
N ARG A 372 5.26 0.72 -21.82
CA ARG A 372 6.29 1.71 -22.19
C ARG A 372 6.41 1.88 -23.69
N VAL A 373 6.14 0.84 -24.47
CA VAL A 373 6.07 0.93 -25.93
C VAL A 373 4.76 1.62 -26.34
N ASN A 374 3.62 1.17 -25.82
CA ASN A 374 2.31 1.74 -26.14
C ASN A 374 2.16 3.22 -25.73
N SER A 375 2.71 3.64 -24.58
CA SER A 375 2.64 5.05 -24.15
C SER A 375 3.39 6.01 -25.09
N VAL A 376 4.37 5.51 -25.83
CA VAL A 376 5.09 6.29 -26.84
C VAL A 376 4.34 6.30 -28.17
N ILE A 377 3.69 5.19 -28.53
CA ILE A 377 2.91 5.06 -29.75
C ILE A 377 1.59 5.86 -29.65
N VAL A 378 0.79 5.67 -28.60
CA VAL A 378 -0.52 6.36 -28.44
C VAL A 378 -0.35 7.88 -28.22
N GLY A 379 0.77 8.33 -27.64
CA GLY A 379 1.09 9.76 -27.50
C GLY A 379 1.39 10.49 -28.83
N THR A 380 1.36 9.78 -29.97
CA THR A 380 1.50 10.38 -31.30
C THR A 380 0.16 10.75 -31.94
N GLU A 381 -0.90 9.95 -31.71
CA GLU A 381 -2.22 10.14 -32.34
C GLU A 381 -2.92 11.45 -31.93
N ASP A 382 -2.77 11.89 -30.68
CA ASP A 382 -3.39 13.14 -30.17
C ASP A 382 -2.76 14.44 -30.73
N THR A 383 -1.62 14.35 -31.44
CA THR A 383 -0.92 15.54 -31.98
C THR A 383 -1.10 15.78 -33.48
N ASP A 384 -1.78 14.89 -34.21
CA ASP A 384 -1.77 14.89 -35.68
C ASP A 384 -2.75 15.87 -36.36
N GLN A 385 -3.50 16.68 -35.61
CA GLN A 385 -4.48 17.61 -36.23
C GLN A 385 -4.00 19.05 -36.47
N LYS A 386 -2.73 19.43 -36.23
CA LYS A 386 -2.29 20.83 -36.54
C LYS A 386 -0.93 20.98 -37.25
N SER A 387 -1.04 21.22 -38.55
CA SER A 387 -0.22 22.10 -39.40
C SER A 387 1.01 21.54 -40.14
N ILE A 388 1.06 21.91 -41.42
CA ILE A 388 1.97 21.47 -42.50
C ILE A 388 3.42 22.00 -42.36
N ARG A 389 3.80 22.63 -41.25
CA ARG A 389 5.22 22.92 -40.91
C ARG A 389 5.96 21.74 -40.25
N GLY A 390 5.33 20.58 -40.16
CA GLY A 390 5.73 19.44 -39.31
C GLY A 390 6.86 18.54 -39.79
N LYS A 391 7.19 18.42 -41.10
CA LYS A 391 8.05 17.30 -41.58
C LYS A 391 9.43 17.17 -40.91
N LYS A 392 10.14 18.27 -40.62
CA LYS A 392 11.44 18.23 -39.91
C LYS A 392 11.32 18.01 -38.38
N ARG A 393 10.20 18.42 -37.77
CA ARG A 393 9.90 18.19 -36.34
C ARG A 393 9.37 16.77 -36.10
N ILE A 394 8.58 16.25 -37.03
CA ILE A 394 8.04 14.90 -37.06
C ILE A 394 9.18 13.90 -37.25
N LEU A 395 10.06 14.08 -38.25
CA LEU A 395 11.25 13.20 -38.42
C LEU A 395 12.16 13.15 -37.18
N LYS A 396 12.38 14.27 -36.48
CA LYS A 396 13.16 14.29 -35.23
C LYS A 396 12.42 13.60 -34.08
N LYS A 397 11.09 13.70 -34.04
CA LYS A 397 10.23 13.02 -33.06
C LYS A 397 10.22 11.51 -33.34
N ASP A 398 10.06 11.09 -34.59
CA ASP A 398 10.08 9.69 -35.02
C ASP A 398 11.46 9.05 -34.82
N GLN A 399 12.54 9.78 -35.13
CA GLN A 399 13.90 9.32 -34.85
C GLN A 399 14.13 9.20 -33.33
N SER A 400 13.69 10.17 -32.52
CA SER A 400 13.81 10.09 -31.06
C SER A 400 12.99 8.96 -30.43
N ILE A 401 11.82 8.66 -31.01
CA ILE A 401 10.96 7.53 -30.63
C ILE A 401 11.63 6.21 -31.00
N SER A 402 12.14 6.10 -32.22
CA SER A 402 12.86 4.92 -32.69
C SER A 402 14.12 4.67 -31.85
N ASP A 403 14.89 5.71 -31.54
CA ASP A 403 16.08 5.64 -30.69
C ASP A 403 15.70 5.22 -29.25
N TYR A 404 14.61 5.76 -28.69
CA TYR A 404 14.09 5.33 -27.39
C TYR A 404 13.65 3.86 -27.40
N LEU A 405 12.86 3.43 -28.39
CA LEU A 405 12.38 2.04 -28.51
C LEU A 405 13.55 1.07 -28.72
N ASN A 406 14.54 1.44 -29.53
CA ASN A 406 15.75 0.66 -29.70
C ASN A 406 16.58 0.58 -28.42
N SER A 407 16.68 1.67 -27.66
CA SER A 407 17.38 1.69 -26.37
C SER A 407 16.65 0.83 -25.33
N LEU A 408 15.32 0.88 -25.29
CA LEU A 408 14.49 0.05 -24.40
C LEU A 408 14.64 -1.42 -24.77
N LYS A 409 14.50 -1.76 -26.04
CA LYS A 409 14.70 -3.12 -26.57
C LYS A 409 16.08 -3.66 -26.20
N LYS A 410 17.14 -2.89 -26.48
CA LYS A 410 18.52 -3.25 -26.15
C LYS A 410 18.68 -3.49 -24.64
N HIS A 411 18.21 -2.55 -23.81
CA HIS A 411 18.29 -2.68 -22.36
C HIS A 411 17.54 -3.91 -21.84
N THR A 412 16.30 -4.14 -22.29
CA THR A 412 15.49 -5.30 -21.90
C THR A 412 16.18 -6.61 -22.28
N TYR A 413 16.77 -6.69 -23.47
CA TYR A 413 17.51 -7.89 -23.89
C TYR A 413 18.80 -8.09 -23.10
N GLU A 414 19.56 -7.03 -22.83
CA GLU A 414 20.78 -7.12 -22.02
C GLU A 414 20.50 -7.61 -20.60
N GLN A 415 19.40 -7.15 -19.97
CA GLN A 415 19.02 -7.63 -18.63
C GLN A 415 18.57 -9.09 -18.66
N LEU A 416 17.76 -9.49 -19.65
CA LEU A 416 17.36 -10.88 -19.80
C LEU A 416 18.57 -11.79 -20.05
N GLU A 417 19.50 -11.37 -20.91
CA GLU A 417 20.71 -12.14 -21.20
C GLU A 417 21.59 -12.28 -19.96
N LYS A 418 21.78 -11.20 -19.20
CA LYS A 418 22.52 -11.24 -17.94
C LYS A 418 21.94 -12.26 -16.97
N HIS A 419 20.60 -12.32 -16.85
CA HIS A 419 19.96 -13.32 -16.01
C HIS A 419 20.10 -14.74 -16.60
N ILE A 420 19.95 -14.91 -17.92
CA ILE A 420 20.19 -16.21 -18.58
C ILE A 420 21.60 -16.71 -18.27
N THR A 421 22.63 -15.88 -18.46
CA THR A 421 24.03 -16.25 -18.16
C THR A 421 24.25 -16.57 -16.68
N MET A 422 23.63 -15.82 -15.77
CA MET A 422 23.74 -16.08 -14.33
C MET A 422 23.20 -17.45 -13.95
N TYR A 423 22.08 -17.89 -14.54
CA TYR A 423 21.47 -19.18 -14.25
C TYR A 423 22.03 -20.35 -15.11
N GLN A 424 22.72 -20.06 -16.21
CA GLN A 424 23.47 -21.06 -17.00
C GLN A 424 24.61 -21.69 -16.20
N ASN A 425 25.24 -20.91 -15.32
CA ASN A 425 26.42 -21.33 -14.55
C ASN A 425 26.07 -22.08 -13.24
N VAL A 426 24.79 -22.37 -13.00
CA VAL A 426 24.32 -23.03 -11.78
C VAL A 426 23.56 -24.31 -12.17
N ASN A 427 24.00 -25.47 -11.67
CA ASN A 427 23.40 -26.78 -11.98
C ASN A 427 21.88 -26.82 -11.67
N ASN A 428 21.12 -27.57 -12.48
CA ASN A 428 19.67 -27.81 -12.35
C ASN A 428 18.74 -26.60 -12.63
N ASN A 429 19.03 -25.79 -13.66
CA ASN A 429 18.25 -24.60 -14.02
C ASN A 429 17.59 -24.61 -15.41
N GLU A 430 17.52 -25.74 -16.12
CA GLU A 430 16.98 -25.79 -17.49
C GLU A 430 15.58 -25.16 -17.60
N SER A 431 14.70 -25.45 -16.64
CA SER A 431 13.36 -24.86 -16.56
C SER A 431 13.35 -23.33 -16.36
N VAL A 432 14.32 -22.79 -15.62
CA VAL A 432 14.49 -21.34 -15.42
C VAL A 432 14.98 -20.69 -16.70
N LEU A 433 15.95 -21.34 -17.36
CA LEU A 433 16.48 -20.89 -18.65
C LEU A 433 15.39 -20.87 -19.71
N ASP A 434 14.52 -21.88 -19.73
CA ASP A 434 13.39 -21.93 -20.65
C ASP A 434 12.38 -20.80 -20.39
N VAL A 435 12.05 -20.52 -19.13
CA VAL A 435 11.19 -19.38 -18.78
C VAL A 435 11.80 -18.06 -19.27
N LEU A 436 13.09 -17.82 -19.01
CA LEU A 436 13.76 -16.59 -19.44
C LEU A 436 13.89 -16.49 -20.97
N LYS A 437 14.15 -17.60 -21.67
CA LYS A 437 14.22 -17.67 -23.13
C LYS A 437 12.85 -17.45 -23.78
N GLN A 438 11.80 -18.11 -23.28
CA GLN A 438 10.41 -17.88 -23.73
C GLN A 438 10.01 -16.42 -23.53
N LYS A 439 10.41 -15.80 -22.41
CA LYS A 439 10.16 -14.39 -22.16
C LYS A 439 10.85 -13.47 -23.17
N LYS A 440 12.12 -13.75 -23.45
CA LYS A 440 12.90 -13.04 -24.46
C LYS A 440 12.23 -13.13 -25.83
N GLU A 441 11.72 -14.31 -26.18
CA GLU A 441 11.03 -14.52 -27.46
C GLU A 441 9.67 -13.82 -27.51
N ALA A 442 8.86 -13.87 -26.45
CA ALA A 442 7.59 -13.14 -26.38
C ALA A 442 7.78 -11.62 -26.56
N ILE A 443 8.79 -11.05 -25.88
CA ILE A 443 9.14 -9.63 -26.01
C ILE A 443 9.70 -9.33 -27.41
N ARG A 444 10.46 -10.26 -28.01
CA ARG A 444 10.99 -10.14 -29.38
C ARG A 444 9.88 -10.11 -30.41
N SER A 445 8.92 -11.02 -30.32
CA SER A 445 7.75 -11.05 -31.18
C SER A 445 6.95 -9.75 -31.09
N TYR A 446 6.74 -9.22 -29.87
CA TYR A 446 6.07 -7.94 -29.69
C TYR A 446 6.81 -6.76 -30.34
N PHE A 447 8.13 -6.62 -30.13
CA PHE A 447 8.90 -5.57 -30.80
C PHE A 447 8.97 -5.74 -32.33
N ALA A 448 8.88 -6.96 -32.85
CA ALA A 448 8.79 -7.21 -34.29
C ALA A 448 7.46 -6.69 -34.86
N ILE A 449 6.34 -7.07 -34.24
CA ILE A 449 4.99 -6.62 -34.61
C ILE A 449 4.90 -5.09 -34.57
N GLN A 450 5.41 -4.45 -33.51
CA GLN A 450 5.40 -2.98 -33.40
C GLN A 450 6.30 -2.28 -34.42
N LYS A 451 7.45 -2.89 -34.77
CA LYS A 451 8.31 -2.37 -35.84
C LYS A 451 7.60 -2.42 -37.20
N ASP A 452 6.82 -3.47 -37.46
CA ASP A 452 6.05 -3.61 -38.70
C ASP A 452 4.87 -2.63 -38.72
N HIS A 453 4.19 -2.41 -37.60
CA HIS A 453 3.16 -1.37 -37.46
C HIS A 453 3.68 0.07 -37.61
N MET A 454 4.95 0.34 -37.31
CA MET A 454 5.56 1.68 -37.53
C MET A 454 6.11 1.88 -38.95
N LYS A 455 6.21 0.81 -39.74
CA LYS A 455 6.69 0.86 -41.13
C LYS A 455 5.56 0.96 -42.15
N ASN A 456 4.39 0.44 -41.79
CA ASN A 456 3.13 0.60 -42.52
C ASN A 456 2.41 1.86 -42.05
#